data_AF-A0A081BST4-F1
#
_entry.id   AF-A0A081BST4-F1
#
_cell.length_a   1.000
_cell.length_b   1.000
_cell.length_c   1.000
_cell.angle_alpha   90.00
_cell.angle_beta   90.00
_cell.angle_gamma   90.00
#
_symmetry.space_group_name_H-M   'P 1'
#
loop_
_entity.id
_entity.type
_entity.pdbx_description
1 polymer ?
#
loop_
_entity_poly.entity_id
_entity_poly.type
_entity_poly.pdbx_seq_one_letter_code
_entity_poly.pdbx_strand_id
1 'polypeptide(L)'
;MAHTHAEPSTSTTSLFVTVLLNLLITVVEIVGGILSGSLSLISDALHNLSDGVAIIITYIAMKLSARPNTERYTFGLKRAEILAAILNSATLIGIGAFLFEEAYHRFRAPEPIAGGLMIAVALTGLVANVIGTLLLRQGSQQNMNIRAAYLHLFSDAISSVAVIIGGLAIYFFDIAWIDPLLTVIIAAYIIYESFAIVREAVNVLLMGAPSDISLPQVQQALETVPGVQNIHHVHVWRMNDQDIHFEAHVDVADMPVSQCQQIARQIEEKLHELHEITHVTLQFECNACSVKGLVYNHQ
;
A
#
# COMPACT_ATOMS: atom_id res chain seq x y z
N MET A 1 -38.47 19.61 -18.42
CA MET A 1 -37.79 19.75 -17.12
C MET A 1 -37.09 18.44 -16.83
N ALA A 2 -35.82 18.32 -17.24
CA ALA A 2 -34.99 17.18 -16.90
C ALA A 2 -34.12 17.62 -15.72
N HIS A 3 -34.37 17.03 -14.55
CA HIS A 3 -33.53 17.22 -13.37
C HIS A 3 -32.29 16.34 -13.54
N THR A 4 -31.22 16.92 -14.06
CA THR A 4 -29.90 16.29 -14.03
C THR A 4 -29.42 16.32 -12.59
N HIS A 5 -29.52 15.17 -11.90
CA HIS A 5 -28.80 14.95 -10.66
C HIS A 5 -27.31 14.88 -11.01
N ALA A 6 -26.62 16.02 -10.93
CA ALA A 6 -25.17 16.03 -10.80
C ALA A 6 -24.88 15.42 -9.43
N GLU A 7 -24.51 14.14 -9.40
CA GLU A 7 -23.96 13.48 -8.23
C GLU A 7 -22.79 14.33 -7.69
N PRO A 8 -22.68 14.58 -6.37
CA PRO A 8 -21.58 15.36 -5.83
C PRO A 8 -20.32 14.52 -5.97
N SER A 9 -19.56 14.74 -7.05
CA SER A 9 -18.18 14.28 -7.10
C SER A 9 -17.47 14.88 -5.90
N THR A 10 -16.81 14.04 -5.09
CA THR A 10 -16.08 14.52 -3.93
C THR A 10 -15.04 15.52 -4.41
N SER A 11 -15.25 16.78 -4.08
CA SER A 11 -14.45 17.88 -4.60
C SER A 11 -13.00 17.73 -4.16
N THR A 12 -12.06 18.10 -5.02
CA THR A 12 -10.64 18.30 -4.68
C THR A 12 -10.49 19.15 -3.41
N THR A 13 -11.44 20.05 -3.14
CA THR A 13 -11.54 20.82 -1.90
C THR A 13 -11.72 19.94 -0.66
N SER A 14 -12.55 18.89 -0.69
CA SER A 14 -12.77 17.99 0.45
C SER A 14 -11.50 17.22 0.81
N LEU A 15 -10.75 16.74 -0.19
CA LEU A 15 -9.45 16.10 0.03
C LEU A 15 -8.43 17.07 0.62
N PHE A 16 -8.34 18.28 0.08
CA PHE A 16 -7.43 19.31 0.61
C PHE A 16 -7.76 19.69 2.06
N VAL A 17 -9.04 19.90 2.37
CA VAL A 17 -9.51 20.18 3.74
C VAL A 17 -9.16 19.02 4.67
N THR A 18 -9.33 17.78 4.22
CA THR A 18 -9.01 16.59 5.01
C THR A 18 -7.51 16.48 5.31
N VAL A 19 -6.65 16.70 4.32
CA VAL A 19 -5.18 16.72 4.52
C VAL A 19 -4.78 17.84 5.48
N LEU A 20 -5.35 19.04 5.33
CA LEU A 20 -5.06 20.16 6.21
C LEU A 20 -5.51 19.89 7.65
N LEU A 21 -6.70 19.28 7.83
CA LEU A 21 -7.18 18.85 9.14
C LEU A 21 -6.21 17.85 9.76
N ASN A 22 -5.79 16.82 9.03
CA ASN A 22 -4.87 15.81 9.54
C ASN A 22 -3.56 16.45 10.04
N LEU A 23 -2.94 17.32 9.23
CA LEU A 23 -1.72 18.02 9.62
C LEU A 23 -1.88 18.89 10.87
N LEU A 24 -3.01 19.60 11.01
CA LEU A 24 -3.28 20.41 12.18
C LEU A 24 -3.47 19.57 13.44
N ILE A 25 -4.21 18.46 13.33
CA ILE A 25 -4.42 17.51 14.44
C ILE A 25 -3.09 16.91 14.87
N THR A 26 -2.23 16.50 13.94
CA THR A 26 -0.90 15.95 14.25
C THR A 26 -0.11 16.91 15.15
N VAL A 27 -0.13 18.21 14.86
CA VAL A 27 0.54 19.22 15.72
C VAL A 27 -0.10 19.27 17.11
N VAL A 28 -1.43 19.26 17.18
CA VAL A 28 -2.18 19.24 18.45
C VAL A 28 -1.87 17.98 19.26
N GLU A 29 -1.75 16.82 18.63
CA GLU A 29 -1.43 15.54 19.27
C GLU A 29 0.03 15.45 19.73
N ILE A 30 0.99 15.97 18.95
CA ILE A 30 2.39 16.06 19.38
C ILE A 30 2.48 16.93 20.65
N VAL A 31 1.93 18.14 20.60
CA VAL A 31 1.97 19.08 21.73
C VAL A 31 1.19 18.52 22.91
N GLY A 32 0.00 17.98 22.66
CA GLY A 32 -0.88 17.38 23.66
C GLY A 32 -0.28 16.14 24.32
N GLY A 33 0.37 15.27 23.55
CA GLY A 33 1.07 14.09 24.04
C GLY A 33 2.24 14.45 24.94
N ILE A 34 3.08 15.41 24.54
CA ILE A 34 4.20 15.91 25.36
C ILE A 34 3.68 16.55 26.66
N LEU A 35 2.68 17.43 26.58
CA LEU A 35 2.15 18.14 27.74
C LEU A 35 1.36 17.23 28.69
N SER A 36 0.70 16.20 28.16
CA SER A 36 -0.04 15.23 28.99
C SER A 36 0.82 14.10 29.53
N GLY A 37 2.00 13.87 28.93
CA GLY A 37 2.82 12.69 29.19
C GLY A 37 2.24 11.40 28.61
N SER A 38 1.24 11.48 27.70
CA SER A 38 0.61 10.30 27.09
C SER A 38 1.42 9.81 25.89
N LEU A 39 1.89 8.57 25.99
CA LEU A 39 2.61 7.92 24.91
C LEU A 39 1.65 7.45 23.80
N SER A 40 0.38 7.15 24.11
CA SER A 40 -0.58 6.78 23.07
C SER A 40 -0.92 7.96 22.16
N LEU A 41 -0.99 9.19 22.69
CA LEU A 41 -1.16 10.39 21.87
C LEU A 41 0.08 10.67 20.99
N ILE A 42 1.29 10.47 21.53
CA ILE A 42 2.52 10.60 20.74
C ILE A 42 2.55 9.55 19.62
N SER A 43 2.11 8.32 19.91
CA SER A 43 2.01 7.25 18.91
C SER A 43 1.11 7.63 17.74
N ASP A 44 -0.09 8.13 18.03
CA ASP A 44 -1.07 8.57 17.00
C ASP A 44 -0.48 9.72 16.17
N ALA A 45 0.14 10.70 16.84
CA ALA A 45 0.76 11.84 16.18
C ALA A 45 1.94 11.45 15.28
N LEU A 46 2.81 10.52 15.72
CA LEU A 46 3.94 10.04 14.93
C LEU A 46 3.48 9.24 13.71
N HIS A 47 2.39 8.48 13.83
CA HIS A 47 1.76 7.79 12.70
C HIS A 47 1.25 8.81 11.66
N ASN A 48 0.42 9.76 12.08
CA ASN A 48 -0.16 10.80 11.22
C ASN A 48 0.92 11.67 10.55
N LEU A 49 1.98 12.02 11.28
CA LEU A 49 3.12 12.75 10.73
C LEU A 49 3.85 11.94 9.65
N SER A 50 4.08 10.65 9.93
CA SER A 50 4.77 9.76 8.99
C SER A 50 3.98 9.61 7.70
N ASP A 51 2.65 9.51 7.77
CA ASP A 51 1.79 9.47 6.58
C ASP A 51 1.84 10.77 5.78
N GLY A 52 1.87 11.92 6.45
CA GLY A 52 2.08 13.21 5.80
C GLY A 52 3.42 13.29 5.04
N VAL A 53 4.50 12.81 5.66
CA VAL A 53 5.82 12.72 5.01
C VAL A 53 5.82 11.70 3.87
N ALA A 54 5.15 10.56 4.05
CA ALA A 54 5.02 9.51 3.05
C ALA A 54 4.39 10.05 1.76
N ILE A 55 3.35 10.87 1.85
CA ILE A 55 2.70 11.49 0.69
C ILE A 55 3.70 12.32 -0.12
N ILE A 56 4.58 13.08 0.54
CA ILE A 56 5.60 13.89 -0.14
C ILE A 56 6.61 12.98 -0.87
N ILE A 57 7.09 11.95 -0.19
CA ILE A 57 8.05 10.98 -0.75
C ILE A 57 7.41 10.26 -1.95
N THR A 58 6.17 9.78 -1.80
CA THR A 58 5.40 9.13 -2.87
C THR A 58 5.19 10.06 -4.05
N TYR A 59 4.85 11.33 -3.83
CA TYR A 59 4.71 12.31 -4.90
C TYR A 59 6.03 12.47 -5.70
N ILE A 60 7.17 12.56 -5.02
CA ILE A 60 8.48 12.62 -5.67
C ILE A 60 8.75 11.34 -6.46
N ALA A 61 8.45 10.18 -5.89
CA ALA A 61 8.63 8.87 -6.51
C ALA A 61 7.77 8.70 -7.77
N MET A 62 6.50 9.08 -7.73
CA MET A 62 5.60 9.09 -8.89
C MET A 62 6.15 10.00 -10.00
N LYS A 63 6.63 11.20 -9.64
CA LYS A 63 7.25 12.11 -10.62
C LYS A 63 8.53 11.52 -11.24
N LEU A 64 9.26 10.71 -10.49
CA LEU A 64 10.45 10.01 -10.98
C LEU A 64 10.07 8.85 -11.91
N SER A 65 9.08 8.05 -11.53
CA SER A 65 8.50 6.92 -12.28
C SER A 65 7.85 7.35 -13.61
N ALA A 66 7.29 8.56 -13.65
CA ALA A 66 6.70 9.15 -14.86
C ALA A 66 7.73 9.69 -15.86
N ARG A 67 9.04 9.68 -15.55
CA ARG A 67 10.07 10.14 -16.51
C ARG A 67 10.17 9.19 -17.71
N PRO A 68 10.47 9.71 -18.91
CA PRO A 68 10.70 8.87 -20.08
C PRO A 68 11.92 7.97 -19.87
N ASN A 69 11.89 6.80 -20.52
CA ASN A 69 12.97 5.83 -20.48
C ASN A 69 14.23 6.40 -21.15
N THR A 70 15.40 5.90 -20.73
CA THR A 70 16.70 6.32 -21.28
C THR A 70 17.53 5.09 -21.59
N GLU A 71 18.61 5.23 -22.37
CA GLU A 71 19.53 4.11 -22.65
C GLU A 71 20.13 3.49 -21.39
N ARG A 72 20.36 4.30 -20.34
CA ARG A 72 20.83 3.82 -19.04
C ARG A 72 19.74 3.15 -18.20
N TYR A 73 18.50 3.64 -18.31
CA TYR A 73 17.34 3.12 -17.60
C TYR A 73 16.28 2.72 -18.63
N THR A 74 16.46 1.54 -19.23
CA THR A 74 15.68 1.05 -20.37
C THR A 74 14.22 0.80 -20.02
N PHE A 75 13.95 0.39 -18.78
CA PHE A 75 12.60 0.29 -18.19
C PHE A 75 12.17 1.54 -17.43
N GLY A 76 12.94 2.64 -17.49
CA GLY A 76 12.69 3.86 -16.75
C GLY A 76 12.96 3.71 -15.24
N LEU A 77 12.36 4.61 -14.45
CA LEU A 77 12.54 4.68 -12.99
C LEU A 77 11.29 4.23 -12.23
N LYS A 78 10.55 3.26 -12.80
CA LYS A 78 9.27 2.77 -12.28
C LYS A 78 9.34 2.27 -10.84
N ARG A 79 10.43 1.58 -10.48
CA ARG A 79 10.65 1.06 -9.10
C ARG A 79 10.91 2.14 -8.05
N ALA A 80 11.00 3.43 -8.42
CA ALA A 80 11.08 4.51 -7.44
C ALA A 80 9.90 4.49 -6.47
N GLU A 81 8.70 4.15 -6.96
CA GLU A 81 7.48 4.01 -6.14
C GLU A 81 7.63 2.88 -5.11
N ILE A 82 8.16 1.74 -5.53
CA ILE A 82 8.42 0.58 -4.66
C ILE A 82 9.44 0.93 -3.56
N LEU A 83 10.52 1.64 -3.93
CA LEU A 83 11.52 2.09 -2.96
C LEU A 83 10.95 3.09 -1.95
N ALA A 84 10.07 4.00 -2.39
CA ALA A 84 9.37 4.91 -1.51
C ALA A 84 8.47 4.17 -0.51
N ALA A 85 7.72 3.16 -0.98
CA ALA A 85 6.87 2.34 -0.13
C ALA A 85 7.68 1.58 0.95
N ILE A 86 8.83 1.01 0.58
CA ILE A 86 9.74 0.35 1.53
C ILE A 86 10.30 1.34 2.55
N LEU A 87 10.77 2.50 2.10
CA LEU A 87 11.33 3.52 2.99
C LEU A 87 10.29 3.99 4.02
N ASN A 88 9.06 4.24 3.57
CA ASN A 88 7.97 4.63 4.46
C ASN A 88 7.66 3.54 5.47
N SER A 89 7.45 2.31 4.99
CA SER A 89 7.07 1.18 5.85
C SER A 89 8.17 0.81 6.84
N ALA A 90 9.45 0.89 6.43
CA ALA A 90 10.58 0.69 7.33
C ALA A 90 10.65 1.79 8.41
N THR A 91 10.31 3.03 8.07
CA THR A 91 10.23 4.14 9.02
C THR A 91 9.14 3.88 10.07
N LEU A 92 7.94 3.48 9.64
CA LEU A 92 6.83 3.12 10.54
C LEU A 92 7.17 1.94 11.44
N ILE A 93 7.84 0.91 10.92
CA ILE A 93 8.33 -0.22 11.74
C ILE A 93 9.34 0.27 12.79
N GLY A 94 10.26 1.16 12.40
CA GLY A 94 11.21 1.78 13.33
C GLY A 94 10.54 2.59 14.44
N ILE A 95 9.53 3.40 14.09
CA ILE A 95 8.71 4.15 15.05
C ILE A 95 7.96 3.19 15.98
N GLY A 96 7.35 2.14 15.44
CA GLY A 96 6.67 1.12 16.24
C GLY A 96 7.61 0.44 17.24
N ALA A 97 8.81 0.06 16.81
CA ALA A 97 9.82 -0.54 17.68
C ALA A 97 10.26 0.41 18.81
N PHE A 98 10.45 1.69 18.50
CA PHE A 98 10.74 2.73 19.49
C PHE A 98 9.59 2.88 20.51
N LEU A 99 8.33 2.88 20.05
CA LEU A 99 7.17 2.97 20.93
C LEU A 99 7.01 1.74 21.84
N PHE A 100 7.38 0.55 21.37
CA PHE A 100 7.42 -0.66 22.22
C PHE A 100 8.45 -0.53 23.34
N GLU A 101 9.64 -0.02 23.03
CA GLU A 101 10.68 0.24 24.04
C GLU A 101 10.19 1.25 25.08
N GLU A 102 9.63 2.37 24.63
CA GLU A 102 9.13 3.42 25.53
C GLU A 102 7.95 2.93 26.38
N ALA A 103 7.02 2.16 25.81
CA ALA A 103 5.91 1.57 26.55
C ALA A 103 6.42 0.56 27.60
N TYR A 104 7.44 -0.23 27.29
CA TYR A 104 8.08 -1.13 28.26
C TYR A 104 8.70 -0.36 29.43
N HIS A 105 9.37 0.77 29.17
CA HIS A 105 9.87 1.65 30.23
C HIS A 105 8.74 2.20 31.11
N ARG A 106 7.64 2.66 30.49
CA ARG A 106 6.44 3.16 31.20
C ARG A 106 5.74 2.11 32.05
N PHE A 107 5.71 0.84 31.62
CA PHE A 107 5.20 -0.25 32.45
C PHE A 107 6.05 -0.50 33.69
N ARG A 108 7.37 -0.34 33.60
CA ARG A 108 8.28 -0.52 34.74
C ARG A 108 8.32 0.66 35.69
N ALA A 109 8.15 1.87 35.17
CA ALA A 109 8.11 3.10 35.93
C ALA A 109 6.91 3.95 35.45
N PRO A 110 5.71 3.72 36.01
CA PRO A 110 4.52 4.49 35.63
C PRO A 110 4.72 5.98 35.95
N GLU A 111 4.53 6.81 34.93
CA GLU A 111 4.53 8.26 35.07
C GLU A 111 3.09 8.79 35.16
N PRO A 112 2.86 9.89 35.89
CA PRO A 112 1.54 10.50 35.95
C PRO A 112 1.16 11.07 34.57
N ILE A 113 -0.05 10.76 34.13
CA ILE A 113 -0.59 11.24 32.85
C ILE A 113 -1.71 12.22 33.15
N ALA A 114 -1.69 13.38 32.51
CA ALA A 114 -2.76 14.35 32.62
C ALA A 114 -3.99 13.88 31.81
N GLY A 115 -4.75 12.95 32.38
CA GLY A 115 -5.88 12.28 31.71
C GLY A 115 -6.91 13.25 31.13
N GLY A 116 -7.17 14.39 31.81
CA GLY A 116 -8.07 15.42 31.29
C GLY A 116 -7.57 16.07 29.99
N LEU A 117 -6.26 16.36 29.90
CA LEU A 117 -5.65 16.90 28.69
C LEU A 117 -5.61 15.83 27.59
N MET A 118 -5.29 14.59 27.96
CA MET A 118 -5.29 13.44 27.05
C MET A 118 -6.66 13.26 26.38
N ILE A 119 -7.75 13.26 27.17
CA ILE A 119 -9.12 13.18 26.66
C ILE A 119 -9.44 14.36 25.73
N ALA A 120 -9.10 15.59 26.13
CA ALA A 120 -9.39 16.77 25.33
C ALA A 120 -8.73 16.69 23.94
N VAL A 121 -7.46 16.31 23.90
CA VAL A 121 -6.70 16.15 22.65
C VAL A 121 -7.29 15.01 21.80
N ALA A 122 -7.51 13.83 22.39
CA ALA A 122 -8.09 12.69 21.68
C ALA A 122 -9.51 13.00 21.14
N LEU A 123 -10.29 13.83 21.85
CA LEU A 123 -11.59 14.29 21.37
C LEU A 123 -11.45 15.24 20.17
N THR A 124 -10.44 16.12 20.16
CA THR A 124 -10.17 16.96 18.98
C THR A 124 -9.79 16.13 17.75
N GLY A 125 -8.93 15.12 17.93
CA GLY A 125 -8.58 14.16 16.88
C GLY A 125 -9.80 13.40 16.38
N LEU A 126 -10.60 12.83 17.29
CA LEU A 126 -11.84 12.12 16.95
C LEU A 126 -12.79 12.98 16.12
N VAL A 127 -13.07 14.21 16.57
CA VAL A 127 -13.98 15.11 15.86
C VAL A 127 -13.49 15.37 14.44
N ALA A 128 -12.21 15.63 14.27
CA ALA A 128 -11.66 15.98 12.98
C ALA A 128 -11.52 14.75 12.05
N ASN A 129 -11.18 13.57 12.57
CA ASN A 129 -11.21 12.30 11.83
C ASN A 129 -12.63 11.93 11.40
N VAL A 130 -13.64 12.14 12.26
CA VAL A 130 -15.05 11.94 11.91
C VAL A 130 -15.48 12.93 10.83
N ILE A 131 -15.11 14.21 10.93
CA ILE A 131 -15.40 15.20 9.88
C ILE A 131 -14.77 14.77 8.55
N GLY A 132 -13.47 14.42 8.54
CA GLY A 132 -12.79 13.93 7.34
C GLY A 132 -13.45 12.68 6.74
N THR A 133 -13.78 11.71 7.59
CA THR A 133 -14.50 10.49 7.20
C THR A 133 -15.86 10.82 6.55
N LEU A 134 -16.64 11.73 7.15
CA LEU A 134 -17.93 12.14 6.59
C LEU A 134 -17.79 12.91 5.26
N LEU A 135 -16.77 13.77 5.14
CA LEU A 135 -16.47 14.50 3.91
C LEU A 135 -16.11 13.58 2.74
N LEU A 136 -15.42 12.47 3.01
CA LEU A 136 -15.00 11.50 1.99
C LEU A 136 -16.01 10.37 1.73
N ARG A 137 -17.07 10.26 2.53
CA ARG A 137 -18.03 9.14 2.47
C ARG A 137 -18.64 8.94 1.10
N GLN A 138 -19.10 10.00 0.43
CA GLN A 138 -19.74 9.87 -0.89
C GLN A 138 -18.74 9.41 -1.96
N GLY A 139 -17.55 10.01 -2.00
CA GLY A 139 -16.50 9.65 -2.96
C GLY A 139 -15.91 8.27 -2.75
N SER A 140 -15.95 7.77 -1.51
CA SER A 140 -15.47 6.41 -1.18
C SER A 140 -16.23 5.30 -1.91
N GLN A 141 -17.48 5.55 -2.33
CA GLN A 141 -18.28 4.57 -3.06
C GLN A 141 -17.91 4.50 -4.55
N GLN A 142 -17.27 5.54 -5.08
CA GLN A 142 -17.02 5.71 -6.51
C GLN A 142 -15.53 5.61 -6.86
N ASN A 143 -14.63 5.86 -5.90
CA ASN A 143 -13.20 5.93 -6.15
C ASN A 143 -12.42 5.16 -5.08
N MET A 144 -11.59 4.22 -5.52
CA MET A 144 -10.77 3.38 -4.64
C MET A 144 -9.75 4.18 -3.81
N ASN A 145 -9.16 5.24 -4.37
CA ASN A 145 -8.21 6.09 -3.64
C ASN A 145 -8.93 6.89 -2.54
N ILE A 146 -10.14 7.39 -2.83
CA ILE A 146 -10.96 8.07 -1.81
C ILE A 146 -11.45 7.06 -0.77
N ARG A 147 -11.75 5.83 -1.19
CA ARG A 147 -12.11 4.74 -0.28
C ARG A 147 -10.98 4.39 0.68
N ALA A 148 -9.75 4.30 0.19
CA ALA A 148 -8.58 4.07 1.03
C ALA A 148 -8.42 5.18 2.07
N ALA A 149 -8.45 6.45 1.64
CA ALA A 149 -8.37 7.59 2.55
C ALA A 149 -9.54 7.63 3.57
N TYR A 150 -10.76 7.29 3.14
CA TYR A 150 -11.92 7.18 4.02
C TYR A 150 -11.73 6.09 5.10
N LEU A 151 -11.25 4.91 4.71
CA LEU A 151 -11.03 3.79 5.63
C LEU A 151 -9.91 4.08 6.63
N HIS A 152 -8.87 4.80 6.20
CA HIS A 152 -7.78 5.24 7.07
C HIS A 152 -8.30 6.17 8.17
N LEU A 153 -8.97 7.28 7.82
CA LEU A 153 -9.53 8.23 8.80
C LEU A 153 -10.58 7.59 9.72
N PHE A 154 -11.34 6.63 9.21
CA PHE A 154 -12.27 5.87 10.02
C PHE A 154 -11.54 4.99 11.04
N SER A 155 -10.41 4.39 10.67
CA SER A 155 -9.56 3.61 11.57
C SER A 155 -8.92 4.50 12.63
N ASP A 156 -8.47 5.69 12.27
CA ASP A 156 -7.93 6.68 13.22
C ASP A 156 -9.00 7.16 14.19
N ALA A 157 -10.23 7.37 13.72
CA ALA A 157 -11.36 7.68 14.60
C ALA A 157 -11.61 6.56 15.64
N ILE A 158 -11.49 5.28 15.24
CA ILE A 158 -11.60 4.15 16.17
C ILE A 158 -10.44 4.17 17.18
N SER A 159 -9.21 4.44 16.71
CA SER A 159 -8.03 4.62 17.58
C SER A 159 -8.26 5.72 18.61
N SER A 160 -8.74 6.91 18.18
CA SER A 160 -9.05 8.02 19.08
C SER A 160 -10.11 7.65 20.13
N VAL A 161 -11.12 6.84 19.78
CA VAL A 161 -12.10 6.33 20.76
C VAL A 161 -11.43 5.45 21.82
N ALA A 162 -10.51 4.56 21.42
CA ALA A 162 -9.76 3.74 22.37
C ALA A 162 -8.91 4.61 23.32
N VAL A 163 -8.26 5.65 22.79
CA VAL A 163 -7.49 6.63 23.59
C VAL A 163 -8.40 7.42 24.54
N ILE A 164 -9.59 7.84 24.12
CA ILE A 164 -10.55 8.52 25.00
C ILE A 164 -11.00 7.60 26.14
N ILE A 165 -11.32 6.33 25.85
CA ILE A 165 -11.71 5.35 26.87
C ILE A 165 -10.55 5.15 27.88
N GLY A 166 -9.32 5.05 27.39
CA GLY A 166 -8.14 4.97 28.25
C GLY A 166 -7.92 6.22 29.09
N GLY A 167 -8.09 7.40 28.49
CA GLY A 167 -8.01 8.69 29.18
C GLY A 167 -9.07 8.83 30.28
N LEU A 168 -10.30 8.37 30.04
CA LEU A 168 -11.36 8.32 31.06
C LEU A 168 -10.98 7.39 32.20
N ALA A 169 -10.40 6.22 31.89
CA ALA A 169 -9.95 5.28 32.91
C ALA A 169 -8.82 5.87 33.76
N ILE A 170 -7.87 6.57 33.14
CA ILE A 170 -6.79 7.30 33.84
C ILE A 170 -7.37 8.43 34.69
N TYR A 171 -8.28 9.23 34.15
CA TYR A 171 -8.81 10.41 34.83
C TYR A 171 -9.69 10.09 36.05
N PHE A 172 -10.51 9.04 35.99
CA PHE A 172 -11.43 8.69 37.07
C PHE A 172 -10.89 7.65 38.05
N PHE A 173 -9.95 6.79 37.62
CA PHE A 173 -9.49 5.65 38.41
C PHE A 173 -7.97 5.63 38.63
N ASP A 174 -7.22 6.64 38.16
CA ASP A 174 -5.76 6.76 38.28
C ASP A 174 -4.97 5.56 37.72
N ILE A 175 -5.54 4.89 36.70
CA ILE A 175 -4.96 3.67 36.10
C ILE A 175 -3.94 4.03 35.00
N ALA A 176 -2.79 4.56 35.38
CA ALA A 176 -1.77 5.06 34.45
C ALA A 176 -1.19 4.02 33.48
N TRP A 177 -1.23 2.71 33.82
CA TRP A 177 -0.69 1.65 32.96
C TRP A 177 -1.50 1.42 31.67
N ILE A 178 -2.71 1.98 31.58
CA ILE A 178 -3.55 1.84 30.37
C ILE A 178 -2.92 2.54 29.17
N ASP A 179 -2.27 3.69 29.35
CA ASP A 179 -1.62 4.42 28.26
C ASP A 179 -0.53 3.60 27.57
N PRO A 180 0.48 3.02 28.26
CA PRO A 180 1.45 2.16 27.60
C PRO A 180 0.84 0.88 27.01
N LEU A 181 -0.26 0.36 27.56
CA LEU A 181 -1.00 -0.73 26.90
C LEU A 181 -1.57 -0.28 25.56
N LEU A 182 -2.24 0.88 25.52
CA LEU A 182 -2.78 1.44 24.29
C LEU A 182 -1.68 1.73 23.28
N THR A 183 -0.53 2.28 23.71
CA THR A 183 0.64 2.46 22.85
C THR A 183 1.09 1.14 22.24
N VAL A 184 1.22 0.06 23.02
CA VAL A 184 1.61 -1.27 22.52
C VAL A 184 0.62 -1.77 21.47
N ILE A 185 -0.68 -1.61 21.71
CA ILE A 185 -1.72 -2.04 20.76
C ILE A 185 -1.62 -1.25 19.46
N ILE A 186 -1.51 0.07 19.53
CA ILE A 186 -1.41 0.95 18.34
C ILE A 186 -0.11 0.65 17.58
N ALA A 187 1.03 0.55 18.28
CA ALA A 187 2.32 0.23 17.68
C ALA A 187 2.32 -1.16 17.02
N ALA A 188 1.71 -2.18 17.64
CA ALA A 188 1.56 -3.50 17.04
C ALA A 188 0.77 -3.45 15.73
N TYR A 189 -0.33 -2.69 15.71
CA TYR A 189 -1.15 -2.49 14.52
C TYR A 189 -0.35 -1.79 13.40
N ILE A 190 0.36 -0.70 13.70
CA ILE A 190 1.20 0.02 12.74
C ILE A 190 2.27 -0.89 12.13
N ILE A 191 2.95 -1.71 12.95
CA ILE A 191 3.97 -2.65 12.47
C ILE A 191 3.35 -3.72 11.58
N TYR A 192 2.19 -4.26 11.95
CA TYR A 192 1.50 -5.29 11.17
C TYR A 192 1.16 -4.80 9.75
N GLU A 193 0.54 -3.62 9.65
CA GLU A 193 0.19 -3.00 8.37
C GLU A 193 1.45 -2.68 7.55
N SER A 194 2.47 -2.10 8.18
CA SER A 194 3.73 -1.76 7.52
C SER A 194 4.48 -2.99 7.00
N PHE A 195 4.47 -4.10 7.75
CA PHE A 195 5.16 -5.33 7.36
C PHE A 195 4.52 -5.97 6.12
N ALA A 196 3.19 -5.90 5.98
CA ALA A 196 2.50 -6.37 4.79
C ALA A 196 2.98 -5.63 3.52
N ILE A 197 3.10 -4.30 3.61
CA ILE A 197 3.60 -3.46 2.51
C ILE A 197 5.06 -3.78 2.18
N VAL A 198 5.93 -3.93 3.19
CA VAL A 198 7.33 -4.32 2.97
C VAL A 198 7.41 -5.65 2.23
N ARG A 199 6.61 -6.65 2.64
CA ARG A 199 6.62 -7.97 2.01
C ARG A 199 6.24 -7.90 0.53
N GLU A 200 5.20 -7.14 0.19
CA GLU A 200 4.78 -6.96 -1.20
C GLU A 200 5.83 -6.21 -2.02
N ALA A 201 6.36 -5.10 -1.49
CA ALA A 201 7.38 -4.32 -2.18
C ALA A 201 8.69 -5.11 -2.39
N VAL A 202 9.11 -5.92 -1.40
CA VAL A 202 10.24 -6.84 -1.54
C VAL A 202 9.97 -7.89 -2.60
N ASN A 203 8.75 -8.45 -2.69
CA ASN A 203 8.38 -9.38 -3.76
C ASN A 203 8.56 -8.74 -5.14
N VAL A 204 8.13 -7.48 -5.30
CA VAL A 204 8.34 -6.72 -6.55
C VAL A 204 9.82 -6.50 -6.83
N LEU A 205 10.65 -6.18 -5.82
CA LEU A 205 12.10 -6.03 -6.01
C LEU A 205 12.82 -7.33 -6.38
N LEU A 206 12.36 -8.46 -5.85
CA LEU A 206 12.91 -9.80 -6.09
C LEU A 206 12.43 -10.44 -7.41
N MET A 207 11.67 -9.70 -8.23
CA MET A 207 11.06 -10.19 -9.48
C MET A 207 10.11 -11.36 -9.22
N GLY A 208 9.47 -11.39 -8.06
CA GLY A 208 8.49 -12.40 -7.74
C GLY A 208 7.25 -12.26 -8.63
N ALA A 209 6.67 -13.41 -8.98
CA ALA A 209 5.38 -13.43 -9.64
C ALA A 209 4.33 -12.72 -8.76
N PRO A 210 3.45 -11.89 -9.35
CA PRO A 210 2.33 -11.30 -8.63
C PRO A 210 1.43 -12.37 -8.02
N SER A 211 0.96 -12.14 -6.78
CA SER A 211 0.18 -13.13 -6.02
C SER A 211 -1.20 -13.41 -6.61
N ASP A 212 -1.70 -12.51 -7.44
CA ASP A 212 -2.96 -12.58 -8.18
C ASP A 212 -2.85 -13.31 -9.53
N ILE A 213 -1.63 -13.68 -9.97
CA ILE A 213 -1.39 -14.37 -11.23
C ILE A 213 -0.99 -15.82 -10.99
N SER A 214 -1.83 -16.75 -11.43
CA SER A 214 -1.54 -18.18 -11.39
C SER A 214 -0.88 -18.64 -12.70
N LEU A 215 0.43 -18.87 -12.67
CA LEU A 215 1.18 -19.34 -13.85
C LEU A 215 0.58 -20.59 -14.54
N PRO A 216 0.11 -21.63 -13.82
CA PRO A 216 -0.56 -22.76 -14.47
C PRO A 216 -1.84 -22.39 -15.23
N GLN A 217 -2.60 -21.42 -14.72
CA GLN A 217 -3.82 -20.95 -15.39
C GLN A 217 -3.47 -20.13 -16.64
N VAL A 218 -2.44 -19.29 -16.55
CA VAL A 218 -1.92 -18.54 -17.70
C VAL A 218 -1.42 -19.51 -18.77
N GLN A 219 -0.60 -20.50 -18.42
CA GLN A 219 -0.12 -21.52 -19.37
C GLN A 219 -1.29 -22.23 -20.05
N GLN A 220 -2.24 -22.76 -19.27
CA GLN A 220 -3.40 -23.47 -19.82
C GLN A 220 -4.21 -22.57 -20.76
N ALA A 221 -4.37 -21.29 -20.43
CA ALA A 221 -5.07 -20.34 -21.28
C ALA A 221 -4.29 -20.06 -22.58
N LEU A 222 -2.97 -19.89 -22.51
CA LEU A 222 -2.15 -19.64 -23.70
C LEU A 222 -2.02 -20.85 -24.62
N GLU A 223 -2.00 -22.07 -24.07
CA GLU A 223 -1.95 -23.31 -24.86
C GLU A 223 -3.24 -23.58 -25.64
N THR A 224 -4.33 -22.85 -25.38
CA THR A 224 -5.51 -22.92 -26.25
C THR A 224 -5.38 -22.06 -27.52
N VAL A 225 -4.33 -21.27 -27.67
CA VAL A 225 -4.10 -20.44 -28.84
C VAL A 225 -3.68 -21.35 -30.01
N PRO A 226 -4.37 -21.31 -31.17
CA PRO A 226 -4.03 -22.16 -32.30
C PRO A 226 -2.57 -22.01 -32.75
N GLY A 227 -1.86 -23.13 -32.83
CA GLY A 227 -0.46 -23.17 -33.23
C GLY A 227 0.54 -23.24 -32.07
N VAL A 228 0.11 -22.92 -30.83
CA VAL A 228 0.91 -23.14 -29.62
C VAL A 228 0.85 -24.62 -29.24
N GLN A 229 2.00 -25.27 -29.17
CA GLN A 229 2.10 -26.66 -28.70
C GLN A 229 2.39 -26.71 -27.21
N ASN A 230 3.18 -25.77 -26.71
CA ASN A 230 3.49 -25.63 -25.30
C ASN A 230 4.04 -24.24 -24.97
N ILE A 231 3.75 -23.77 -23.75
CA ILE A 231 4.41 -22.60 -23.14
C ILE A 231 5.28 -23.08 -21.97
N HIS A 232 6.53 -22.64 -21.91
CA HIS A 232 7.46 -22.99 -20.83
C HIS A 232 8.46 -21.85 -20.59
N HIS A 233 9.33 -22.01 -19.59
CA HIS A 233 10.33 -21.00 -19.20
C HIS A 233 9.69 -19.62 -18.97
N VAL A 234 8.61 -19.61 -18.18
CA VAL A 234 7.78 -18.43 -17.95
C VAL A 234 8.36 -17.59 -16.82
N HIS A 235 8.52 -16.30 -17.09
CA HIS A 235 8.81 -15.27 -16.11
C HIS A 235 7.69 -14.22 -16.14
N VAL A 236 7.15 -13.90 -14.97
CA VAL A 236 6.18 -12.83 -14.81
C VAL A 236 6.58 -11.99 -13.61
N TRP A 237 6.63 -10.67 -13.77
CA TRP A 237 7.01 -9.76 -12.69
C TRP A 237 6.35 -8.40 -12.86
N ARG A 238 6.34 -7.62 -11.78
CA ARG A 238 5.86 -6.23 -11.77
C ARG A 238 7.04 -5.27 -11.78
N MET A 239 6.89 -4.13 -12.45
CA MET A 239 7.84 -3.02 -12.37
C MET A 239 7.41 -1.93 -11.37
N ASN A 240 6.10 -1.79 -11.20
CA ASN A 240 5.37 -0.96 -10.23
C ASN A 240 3.98 -1.61 -10.02
N ASP A 241 3.01 -0.86 -9.50
CA ASP A 241 1.66 -1.39 -9.22
C ASP A 241 0.82 -1.71 -10.48
N GLN A 242 1.21 -1.20 -11.66
CA GLN A 242 0.40 -1.29 -12.90
C GLN A 242 1.10 -2.05 -14.03
N ASP A 243 2.42 -1.97 -14.11
CA ASP A 243 3.21 -2.50 -15.21
C ASP A 243 3.62 -3.95 -14.93
N ILE A 244 2.86 -4.90 -15.50
CA ILE A 244 3.18 -6.33 -15.47
C ILE A 244 3.90 -6.73 -16.75
N HIS A 245 5.04 -7.39 -16.57
CA HIS A 245 5.88 -7.91 -17.65
C HIS A 245 5.79 -9.44 -17.69
N PHE A 246 5.84 -9.99 -18.90
CA PHE A 246 5.79 -11.42 -19.15
C PHE A 246 6.84 -11.84 -20.18
N GLU A 247 7.58 -12.89 -19.86
CA GLU A 247 8.51 -13.57 -20.75
C GLU A 247 8.20 -15.05 -20.79
N ALA A 248 8.24 -15.66 -21.98
CA ALA A 248 8.08 -17.09 -22.13
C ALA A 248 8.70 -17.62 -23.42
N HIS A 249 9.00 -18.92 -23.41
CA HIS A 249 9.23 -19.68 -24.62
C HIS A 249 7.90 -20.25 -25.14
N VAL A 250 7.71 -20.19 -26.47
CA VAL A 250 6.52 -20.65 -27.17
C VAL A 250 6.94 -21.72 -28.17
N ASP A 251 6.62 -22.97 -27.87
CA ASP A 251 6.89 -24.08 -28.77
C ASP A 251 5.79 -24.18 -29.84
N VAL A 252 6.20 -24.20 -31.10
CA VAL A 252 5.34 -24.24 -32.29
C VAL A 252 5.83 -25.30 -33.27
N ALA A 253 5.00 -25.61 -34.27
CA ALA A 253 5.45 -26.45 -35.38
C ALA A 253 6.54 -25.75 -36.22
N ASP A 254 7.32 -26.51 -36.98
CA ASP A 254 8.29 -25.92 -37.91
C ASP A 254 7.56 -25.03 -38.94
N MET A 255 7.77 -23.72 -38.82
CA MET A 255 7.10 -22.72 -39.63
C MET A 255 7.98 -21.47 -39.83
N PRO A 256 7.73 -20.70 -40.90
CA PRO A 256 8.40 -19.42 -41.09
C PRO A 256 8.11 -18.46 -39.93
N VAL A 257 9.13 -17.70 -39.50
CA VAL A 257 9.02 -16.69 -38.42
C VAL A 257 7.89 -15.68 -38.67
N SER A 258 7.61 -15.37 -39.95
CA SER A 258 6.51 -14.46 -40.31
C SER A 258 5.11 -14.97 -39.90
N GLN A 259 4.93 -16.28 -39.74
CA GLN A 259 3.67 -16.88 -39.28
C GLN A 259 3.54 -16.82 -37.75
N CYS A 260 4.66 -16.88 -37.02
CA CYS A 260 4.69 -16.76 -35.56
C CYS A 260 4.12 -15.42 -35.08
N GLN A 261 4.19 -14.35 -35.89
CA GLN A 261 3.67 -13.03 -35.54
C GLN A 261 2.16 -13.04 -35.26
N GLN A 262 1.38 -13.87 -35.96
CA GLN A 262 -0.06 -13.99 -35.70
C GLN A 262 -0.34 -14.67 -34.36
N ILE A 263 0.46 -15.69 -34.02
CA ILE A 263 0.39 -16.40 -32.74
C ILE A 263 0.78 -15.45 -31.60
N ALA A 264 1.87 -14.69 -31.77
CA ALA A 264 2.34 -13.69 -30.80
C ALA A 264 1.24 -12.70 -30.44
N ARG A 265 0.59 -12.12 -31.45
CA ARG A 265 -0.51 -11.17 -31.24
C ARG A 265 -1.69 -11.78 -30.48
N GLN A 266 -2.06 -13.02 -30.77
CA GLN A 266 -3.15 -13.71 -30.05
C GLN A 266 -2.77 -13.98 -28.58
N ILE A 267 -1.50 -14.32 -28.31
CA ILE A 267 -0.98 -14.48 -26.95
C ILE A 267 -1.00 -13.14 -26.22
N GLU A 268 -0.51 -12.06 -26.83
CA GLU A 268 -0.50 -10.71 -26.27
C GLU A 268 -1.91 -10.22 -25.92
N GLU A 269 -2.87 -10.34 -26.85
CA GLU A 269 -4.28 -9.97 -26.63
C GLU A 269 -4.86 -10.76 -25.45
N LYS A 270 -4.58 -12.06 -25.37
CA LYS A 270 -5.09 -12.92 -24.29
C LYS A 270 -4.46 -12.61 -22.92
N LEU A 271 -3.17 -12.31 -22.87
CA LEU A 271 -2.48 -11.90 -21.65
C LEU A 271 -3.02 -10.56 -21.12
N HIS A 272 -3.29 -9.63 -22.04
CA HIS A 272 -3.89 -8.35 -21.71
C HIS A 272 -5.33 -8.53 -21.17
N GLU A 273 -6.16 -9.39 -21.78
CA GLU A 273 -7.53 -9.65 -21.33
C GLU A 273 -7.61 -10.34 -19.95
N LEU A 274 -6.67 -11.23 -19.63
CA LEU A 274 -6.70 -12.00 -18.39
C LEU A 274 -6.16 -11.21 -17.19
N HIS A 275 -5.06 -10.49 -17.38
CA HIS A 275 -4.28 -9.90 -16.28
C HIS A 275 -3.69 -8.53 -16.59
N GLU A 276 -4.17 -7.83 -17.62
CA GLU A 276 -3.68 -6.51 -18.04
C GLU A 276 -2.15 -6.47 -18.24
N ILE A 277 -1.56 -7.56 -18.72
CA ILE A 277 -0.13 -7.64 -18.98
C ILE A 277 0.20 -6.78 -20.20
N THR A 278 1.04 -5.76 -20.00
CA THR A 278 1.28 -4.70 -21.00
C THR A 278 2.61 -4.87 -21.75
N HIS A 279 3.55 -5.65 -21.21
CA HIS A 279 4.86 -5.86 -21.81
C HIS A 279 5.15 -7.36 -21.93
N VAL A 280 5.25 -7.85 -23.17
CA VAL A 280 5.40 -9.28 -23.46
C VAL A 280 6.60 -9.49 -24.37
N THR A 281 7.47 -10.43 -24.00
CA THR A 281 8.55 -10.94 -24.85
C THR A 281 8.37 -12.44 -25.03
N LEU A 282 8.23 -12.89 -26.28
CA LEU A 282 8.01 -14.29 -26.61
C LEU A 282 9.16 -14.83 -27.46
N GLN A 283 9.78 -15.90 -26.99
CA GLN A 283 10.77 -16.65 -27.75
C GLN A 283 10.10 -17.84 -28.44
N PHE A 284 9.88 -17.73 -29.75
CA PHE A 284 9.33 -18.84 -30.54
C PHE A 284 10.40 -19.88 -30.85
N GLU A 285 10.06 -21.16 -30.66
CA GLU A 285 10.94 -22.30 -30.93
C GLU A 285 10.18 -23.47 -31.54
N CYS A 286 10.92 -24.41 -32.13
CA CYS A 286 10.38 -25.66 -32.65
C CYS A 286 11.22 -26.82 -32.10
N ASN A 287 10.72 -27.48 -31.05
CA ASN A 287 11.39 -28.61 -30.38
C ASN A 287 12.84 -28.33 -29.99
N ALA A 288 13.14 -27.09 -29.56
CA ALA A 288 14.49 -26.70 -29.15
C ALA A 288 14.80 -27.09 -27.69
N CYS A 289 13.82 -26.96 -26.79
CA CYS A 289 14.00 -27.32 -25.39
C CYS A 289 13.71 -28.81 -25.12
N SER A 290 14.66 -29.48 -24.44
CA SER A 290 14.51 -30.86 -23.97
C SER A 290 13.64 -30.98 -22.71
N VAL A 291 13.56 -29.91 -21.91
CA VAL A 291 12.73 -29.82 -20.70
C VAL A 291 11.77 -28.64 -20.84
N LYS A 292 10.48 -28.94 -20.92
CA LYS A 292 9.40 -27.97 -21.12
C LYS A 292 8.65 -27.68 -19.81
N GLY A 293 9.39 -27.20 -18.81
CA GLY A 293 8.86 -26.85 -17.50
C GLY A 293 8.40 -25.38 -17.44
N LEU A 294 7.29 -25.13 -16.74
CA LEU A 294 6.75 -23.79 -16.49
C LEU A 294 7.80 -22.83 -15.91
N VAL A 295 8.52 -23.28 -14.88
CA VAL A 295 9.63 -22.55 -14.26
C VAL A 295 10.89 -23.35 -14.49
N TYR A 296 11.90 -22.70 -15.08
CA TYR A 296 13.18 -23.34 -15.33
C TYR A 296 14.05 -23.27 -14.06
N ASN A 297 14.51 -24.43 -13.60
CA ASN A 297 15.49 -24.51 -12.53
C ASN A 297 16.86 -24.67 -13.17
N HIS A 298 17.74 -23.67 -13.02
CA HIS A 298 19.16 -23.84 -13.32
C HIS A 298 19.75 -24.88 -12.35
N GLN A 299 19.87 -26.12 -12.79
CA GLN A 299 20.67 -27.16 -12.14
C GLN A 299 22.07 -27.18 -12.72
#